data_AF-A0A2H0VX45-F1
#
_entry.id   AF-A0A2H0VX45-F1
#
_cell.length_a   1.000
_cell.length_b   1.000
_cell.length_c   1.000
_cell.angle_alpha   90.00
_cell.angle_beta   90.00
_cell.angle_gamma   90.00
#
_symmetry.space_group_name_H-M   'P 1'
#
loop_
_entity.id
_entity.type
_entity.pdbx_description
1 polymer ?
#
loop_
_entity_poly.entity_id
_entity_poly.type
_entity_poly.pdbx_seq_one_letter_code
_entity_poly.pdbx_strand_id
1 'polypeptide(L)'
;MELQEPLVSNPLTNSEFSLYFHLDSNNFQYDEISSDELTLDEDLWGFGFFWPEIRRNFSSTEELYAAIQDLFDMIAKIKEENRGKIEEYPPLEIIRNEDRGICGSYYLIDDTGKRHYIIKPLDEDAGCIHSDGFASPFLTSPFRANMPLYFSAMREVLAYEVAKAIGVGSIVPKTTLGIFSSDLFSDFCNQIDSNEIKTYLEQCNFADKEKLCSVQEYVEGAKSLFEAIHDLEMAELTDDEIAKRFDQTDFEDANILIWVTYDTDAHMGNFLVYPKGTDEIGNEILGLKKIDNGLTFPDKNQQLRNNLSYLPNAGQPLSQSAKEKIEAIDIDTLAEQLEQMGLNSAVSALKTRISLLKSLAKIEGITIKQINKAMSMVGKKS
;
A
#
# COMPACT_ATOMS: atom_id res chain seq x y z
N MET A 1 60.04 -15.93 14.30
CA MET A 1 58.66 -16.44 14.23
C MET A 1 57.80 -15.21 14.00
N GLU A 2 57.70 -14.84 12.74
CA GLU A 2 57.05 -13.60 12.27
C GLU A 2 55.54 -13.82 12.24
N LEU A 3 54.79 -12.88 12.82
CA LEU A 3 53.33 -12.87 12.79
C LEU A 3 52.91 -12.13 11.51
N GLN A 4 52.24 -12.85 10.61
CA GLN A 4 51.63 -12.30 9.41
C GLN A 4 50.43 -11.43 9.79
N GLU A 5 50.41 -10.20 9.28
CA GLU A 5 49.24 -9.32 9.28
C GLU A 5 48.16 -9.84 8.32
N PRO A 6 46.86 -9.69 8.64
CA PRO A 6 45.81 -10.06 7.72
C PRO A 6 45.66 -9.03 6.60
N LEU A 7 45.65 -9.55 5.37
CA LEU A 7 45.32 -8.85 4.13
C LEU A 7 43.93 -8.21 4.22
N VAL A 8 43.92 -6.87 4.31
CA VAL A 8 42.75 -6.06 3.99
C VAL A 8 42.64 -6.01 2.46
N SER A 9 41.69 -6.75 1.91
CA SER A 9 41.41 -6.75 0.47
C SER A 9 40.09 -6.05 0.14
N ASN A 10 40.27 -4.94 -0.56
CA ASN A 10 39.40 -4.15 -1.45
C ASN A 10 38.00 -3.65 -1.02
N PRO A 11 37.69 -2.38 -1.37
CA PRO A 11 36.36 -1.79 -1.21
C PRO A 11 35.39 -2.37 -2.27
N LEU A 12 34.18 -2.66 -1.83
CA LEU A 12 33.05 -3.02 -2.68
C LEU A 12 32.76 -1.87 -3.64
N THR A 13 32.77 -2.15 -4.94
CA THR A 13 32.43 -1.21 -6.01
C THR A 13 30.91 -1.03 -6.11
N ASN A 14 30.47 0.23 -6.21
CA ASN A 14 29.08 0.71 -6.32
C ASN A 14 28.36 0.31 -7.63
N SER A 15 28.31 -0.97 -8.02
CA SER A 15 27.71 -1.39 -9.31
C SER A 15 26.59 -2.44 -9.23
N GLU A 16 25.90 -2.58 -8.09
CA GLU A 16 24.76 -3.51 -7.95
C GLU A 16 23.46 -2.85 -7.44
N PHE A 17 23.19 -1.59 -7.81
CA PHE A 17 21.85 -1.00 -7.72
C PHE A 17 21.12 -1.05 -9.07
N SER A 18 21.12 -2.24 -9.68
CA SER A 18 20.14 -2.57 -10.71
C SER A 18 18.85 -2.98 -9.99
N LEU A 19 18.08 -2.00 -9.52
CA LEU A 19 16.77 -2.21 -8.90
C LEU A 19 15.76 -2.65 -9.98
N TYR A 20 15.87 -3.89 -10.44
CA TYR A 20 14.86 -4.53 -11.27
C TYR A 20 13.56 -4.58 -10.46
N PHE A 21 12.49 -4.00 -11.01
CA PHE A 21 11.13 -4.44 -10.72
C PHE A 21 10.98 -5.88 -11.23
N HIS A 22 11.53 -6.83 -10.50
CA HIS A 22 10.94 -8.15 -10.47
C HIS A 22 9.74 -8.03 -9.53
N LEU A 23 8.57 -7.82 -10.13
CA LEU A 23 7.40 -8.52 -9.62
C LEU A 23 7.86 -9.97 -9.46
N ASP A 24 7.85 -10.46 -8.23
CA ASP A 24 8.29 -11.80 -7.84
C ASP A 24 7.31 -12.86 -8.37
N SER A 25 7.08 -12.81 -9.68
CA SER A 25 6.33 -13.74 -10.52
C SER A 25 6.98 -15.13 -10.53
N ASN A 26 8.24 -15.23 -10.08
CA ASN A 26 8.99 -16.48 -9.99
C ASN A 26 8.58 -17.40 -8.84
N ASN A 27 7.67 -16.98 -7.93
CA ASN A 27 7.13 -17.86 -6.90
C ASN A 27 5.76 -18.47 -7.25
N PHE A 28 5.19 -18.14 -8.41
CA PHE A 28 4.02 -18.84 -8.94
C PHE A 28 4.47 -19.84 -10.01
N GLN A 29 5.04 -20.96 -9.58
CA GLN A 29 5.15 -22.13 -10.45
C GLN A 29 3.73 -22.68 -10.70
N TYR A 30 3.08 -22.19 -11.75
CA TYR A 30 1.95 -22.92 -12.31
C TYR A 30 2.50 -24.02 -13.20
N ASP A 31 2.22 -25.27 -12.83
CA ASP A 31 2.41 -26.41 -13.72
C ASP A 31 1.78 -26.08 -15.08
N GLU A 32 2.52 -26.28 -16.17
CA GLU A 32 2.05 -26.09 -17.55
C GLU A 32 0.74 -26.86 -17.74
N ILE A 33 -0.38 -26.13 -17.74
CA ILE A 33 -1.70 -26.71 -17.96
C ILE A 33 -1.75 -27.09 -19.44
N SER A 34 -1.81 -28.39 -19.73
CA SER A 34 -1.95 -28.89 -21.10
C SER A 34 -3.24 -28.36 -21.72
N SER A 35 -3.13 -27.84 -22.94
CA SER A 35 -4.09 -27.01 -23.67
C SER A 35 -5.38 -27.69 -24.15
N ASP A 36 -5.66 -28.93 -23.80
CA ASP A 36 -6.70 -29.70 -24.46
C ASP A 36 -7.89 -29.96 -23.50
N GLU A 37 -9.06 -29.41 -23.88
CA GLU A 37 -10.38 -29.31 -23.20
C GLU A 37 -10.60 -28.07 -22.30
N LEU A 38 -10.87 -26.91 -22.91
CA LEU A 38 -11.47 -25.73 -22.24
C LEU A 38 -13.00 -25.91 -22.14
N THR A 39 -13.70 -25.14 -21.30
CA THR A 39 -15.03 -25.37 -20.66
C THR A 39 -15.41 -24.38 -19.52
N LEU A 40 -15.23 -23.05 -19.62
CA LEU A 40 -15.94 -22.03 -18.77
C LEU A 40 -16.21 -20.60 -19.38
N ASP A 41 -16.02 -20.20 -20.63
CA ASP A 41 -15.21 -20.72 -21.71
C ASP A 41 -14.70 -19.56 -22.57
N GLU A 42 -13.39 -19.40 -22.61
CA GLU A 42 -12.66 -18.15 -22.85
C GLU A 42 -12.85 -17.12 -21.73
N ASP A 43 -11.81 -16.36 -21.37
CA ASP A 43 -11.85 -15.32 -20.33
C ASP A 43 -12.66 -14.10 -20.83
N LEU A 44 -13.93 -14.34 -21.18
CA LEU A 44 -14.86 -13.38 -21.76
C LEU A 44 -15.33 -12.35 -20.74
N TRP A 45 -15.00 -12.55 -19.46
CA TRP A 45 -15.45 -11.73 -18.34
C TRP A 45 -14.33 -10.82 -17.81
N GLY A 46 -13.12 -10.90 -18.39
CA GLY A 46 -12.00 -10.04 -18.03
C GLY A 46 -11.39 -10.31 -16.65
N PHE A 47 -11.56 -11.53 -16.11
CA PHE A 47 -10.90 -11.93 -14.86
C PHE A 47 -9.38 -12.01 -15.00
N GLY A 48 -8.88 -12.08 -16.23
CA GLY A 48 -7.47 -11.96 -16.57
C GLY A 48 -6.65 -13.03 -15.87
N PHE A 49 -5.78 -12.56 -14.97
CA PHE A 49 -4.85 -13.42 -14.26
C PHE A 49 -5.53 -14.53 -13.43
N PHE A 50 -6.76 -14.31 -12.94
CA PHE A 50 -7.44 -15.27 -12.06
C PHE A 50 -8.30 -16.30 -12.75
N TRP A 51 -8.44 -16.21 -14.07
CA TRP A 51 -9.32 -17.10 -14.81
C TRP A 51 -9.05 -18.60 -14.58
N PRO A 52 -7.79 -19.10 -14.56
CA PRO A 52 -7.53 -20.51 -14.27
C PRO A 52 -7.99 -20.96 -12.87
N GLU A 53 -7.93 -20.08 -11.87
CA GLU A 53 -8.33 -20.39 -10.50
C GLU A 53 -9.85 -20.40 -10.34
N ILE A 54 -10.54 -19.44 -10.96
CA ILE A 54 -12.01 -19.38 -11.03
C ILE A 54 -12.54 -20.70 -11.60
N ARG A 55 -11.98 -21.16 -12.72
CA ARG A 55 -12.39 -22.42 -13.35
C ARG A 55 -12.23 -23.67 -12.50
N ARG A 56 -11.28 -23.68 -11.58
CA ARG A 56 -11.06 -24.82 -10.67
C ARG A 56 -12.04 -24.83 -9.50
N ASN A 57 -12.57 -23.68 -9.12
CA ASN A 57 -13.37 -23.51 -7.91
C ASN A 57 -14.88 -23.44 -8.16
N PHE A 58 -15.32 -23.17 -9.39
CA PHE A 58 -16.74 -23.12 -9.75
C PHE A 58 -17.07 -24.23 -10.75
N SER A 59 -18.12 -25.00 -10.47
CA SER A 59 -18.56 -26.12 -11.31
C SER A 59 -19.61 -25.72 -12.34
N SER A 60 -20.25 -24.54 -12.17
CA SER A 60 -21.14 -23.93 -13.15
C SER A 60 -21.11 -22.40 -13.11
N THR A 61 -21.64 -21.78 -14.17
CA THR A 61 -21.79 -20.31 -14.27
C THR A 61 -22.74 -19.77 -13.20
N GLU A 62 -23.78 -20.51 -12.82
CA GLU A 62 -24.72 -20.12 -11.76
C GLU A 62 -24.05 -20.04 -10.39
N GLU A 63 -23.13 -20.96 -10.08
CA GLU A 63 -22.34 -20.89 -8.84
C GLU A 63 -21.45 -19.64 -8.81
N LEU A 64 -20.87 -19.28 -9.97
CA LEU A 64 -20.07 -18.07 -10.11
C LEU A 64 -20.93 -16.80 -9.98
N TYR A 65 -22.12 -16.76 -10.59
CA TYR A 65 -23.06 -15.64 -10.43
C TYR A 65 -23.50 -15.45 -8.99
N ALA A 66 -23.81 -16.54 -8.28
CA ALA A 66 -24.15 -16.48 -6.86
C ALA A 66 -23.00 -15.88 -6.04
N ALA A 67 -21.75 -16.29 -6.30
CA ALA A 67 -20.58 -15.73 -5.61
C ALA A 67 -20.34 -14.24 -5.91
N ILE A 68 -20.54 -13.80 -7.16
CA ILE A 68 -20.46 -12.38 -7.53
C ILE A 68 -21.57 -11.58 -6.85
N GLN A 69 -22.79 -12.11 -6.78
CA GLN A 69 -23.90 -11.44 -6.13
C GLN A 69 -23.70 -11.33 -4.61
N ASP A 70 -23.27 -12.40 -3.95
CA ASP A 70 -22.92 -12.37 -2.52
C ASP A 70 -21.85 -11.30 -2.22
N LEU A 71 -20.90 -11.15 -3.15
CA LEU A 71 -19.87 -10.15 -3.05
C LEU A 71 -20.42 -8.72 -3.22
N PHE A 72 -21.31 -8.49 -4.19
CA PHE A 72 -21.97 -7.19 -4.34
C PHE A 72 -22.79 -6.81 -3.10
N ASP A 73 -23.52 -7.77 -2.53
CA ASP A 73 -24.27 -7.55 -1.29
C ASP A 73 -23.33 -7.20 -0.12
N MET A 74 -22.16 -7.84 -0.04
CA MET A 74 -21.13 -7.50 0.93
C MET A 74 -20.58 -6.09 0.72
N ILE A 75 -20.24 -5.70 -0.51
CA ILE A 75 -19.72 -4.36 -0.83
C ILE A 75 -20.77 -3.29 -0.49
N ALA A 76 -22.02 -3.50 -0.87
CA ALA A 76 -23.13 -2.61 -0.56
C ALA A 76 -23.33 -2.45 0.95
N LYS A 77 -23.23 -3.55 1.71
CA LYS A 77 -23.28 -3.53 3.17
C LYS A 77 -22.12 -2.73 3.78
N ILE A 78 -20.88 -2.95 3.33
CA ILE A 78 -19.71 -2.19 3.81
C ILE A 78 -19.89 -0.70 3.52
N LYS A 79 -20.38 -0.34 2.32
CA LYS A 79 -20.67 1.05 1.95
C LYS A 79 -21.69 1.67 2.91
N GLU A 80 -22.79 0.99 3.19
CA GLU A 80 -23.85 1.50 4.06
C GLU A 80 -23.40 1.62 5.52
N GLU A 81 -22.66 0.64 6.05
CA GLU A 81 -22.10 0.68 7.41
C GLU A 81 -21.12 1.86 7.63
N ASN A 82 -20.52 2.37 6.55
CA ASN A 82 -19.61 3.49 6.59
C ASN A 82 -20.23 4.82 6.15
N ARG A 83 -21.48 4.85 5.67
CA ARG A 83 -22.14 6.08 5.19
C ARG A 83 -22.21 7.17 6.26
N GLY A 84 -22.34 6.80 7.54
CA GLY A 84 -22.33 7.75 8.66
C GLY A 84 -20.94 8.28 9.07
N LYS A 85 -19.86 7.80 8.43
CA LYS A 85 -18.46 8.16 8.75
C LYS A 85 -17.77 8.95 7.62
N ILE A 86 -18.47 9.22 6.52
CA ILE A 86 -17.89 9.89 5.34
C ILE A 86 -17.79 11.40 5.55
N GLU A 87 -16.81 12.02 4.93
CA GLU A 87 -16.76 13.47 4.77
C GLU A 87 -17.51 13.89 3.49
N GLU A 88 -18.18 15.04 3.54
CA GLU A 88 -18.75 15.67 2.35
C GLU A 88 -17.69 16.49 1.62
N TYR A 89 -17.69 16.39 0.30
CA TYR A 89 -16.74 17.08 -0.56
C TYR A 89 -17.46 18.09 -1.48
N PRO A 90 -16.82 19.21 -1.83
CA PRO A 90 -17.36 20.10 -2.85
C PRO A 90 -17.55 19.35 -4.18
N PRO A 91 -18.41 19.84 -5.08
CA PRO A 91 -18.60 19.25 -6.40
C PRO A 91 -17.31 19.42 -7.21
N LEU A 92 -16.48 18.39 -7.21
CA LEU A 92 -15.24 18.28 -7.98
C LEU A 92 -15.44 17.29 -9.12
N GLU A 93 -14.76 17.52 -10.23
CA GLU A 93 -14.76 16.59 -11.35
C GLU A 93 -13.83 15.41 -11.03
N ILE A 94 -14.29 14.20 -11.35
CA ILE A 94 -13.49 12.98 -11.24
C ILE A 94 -12.81 12.74 -12.58
N ILE A 95 -11.48 12.59 -12.58
CA ILE A 95 -10.71 12.16 -13.74
C ILE A 95 -9.87 10.93 -13.39
N ARG A 96 -9.69 10.00 -14.34
CA ARG A 96 -8.82 8.83 -14.12
C ARG A 96 -7.38 9.29 -13.95
N ASN A 97 -6.68 8.73 -12.97
CA ASN A 97 -5.26 8.91 -12.84
C ASN A 97 -4.55 7.96 -13.84
N GLU A 98 -4.07 8.52 -14.94
CA GLU A 98 -3.32 7.78 -15.96
C GLU A 98 -1.86 7.51 -15.55
N ASP A 99 -1.38 8.18 -14.50
CA ASP A 99 -0.04 8.00 -13.98
C ASP A 99 0.03 6.68 -13.20
N ARG A 100 0.42 5.63 -13.93
CA ARG A 100 0.91 4.30 -13.48
C ARG A 100 0.31 3.76 -12.18
N GLY A 101 -0.50 2.71 -12.29
CA GLY A 101 -0.91 1.87 -11.19
C GLY A 101 -1.63 0.63 -11.70
N ILE A 102 -1.67 -0.43 -10.89
CA ILE A 102 -2.44 -1.64 -11.21
C ILE A 102 -3.93 -1.48 -10.81
N CYS A 103 -4.20 -0.55 -9.89
CA CYS A 103 -5.50 -0.40 -9.25
C CYS A 103 -6.19 0.90 -9.65
N GLY A 104 -7.51 0.94 -9.46
CA GLY A 104 -8.32 2.14 -9.69
C GLY A 104 -7.87 3.32 -8.83
N SER A 105 -7.38 4.38 -9.47
CA SER A 105 -7.10 5.66 -8.81
C SER A 105 -7.54 6.83 -9.70
N TYR A 106 -8.04 7.88 -9.06
CA TYR A 106 -8.66 9.01 -9.73
C TYR A 106 -8.29 10.31 -9.02
N TYR A 107 -8.26 11.43 -9.75
CA TYR A 107 -8.14 12.75 -9.15
C TYR A 107 -9.51 13.39 -8.99
N LEU A 108 -9.68 14.15 -7.91
CA LEU A 108 -10.74 15.16 -7.79
C LEU A 108 -10.14 16.52 -8.16
N ILE A 109 -10.68 17.14 -9.21
CA ILE A 109 -10.20 18.41 -9.75
C ILE A 109 -11.28 19.50 -9.68
N ASP A 110 -10.86 20.75 -9.54
CA ASP A 110 -11.76 21.90 -9.65
C ASP A 110 -11.96 22.35 -11.11
N ASP A 111 -12.74 23.42 -11.29
CA ASP A 111 -13.03 24.03 -12.60
C ASP A 111 -11.80 24.65 -13.30
N THR A 112 -10.68 24.79 -12.59
CA THR A 112 -9.39 25.22 -13.15
C THR A 112 -8.51 24.05 -13.57
N GLY A 113 -8.93 22.81 -13.29
CA GLY A 113 -8.16 21.59 -13.49
C GLY A 113 -7.14 21.34 -12.38
N LYS A 114 -7.18 22.08 -11.28
CA LYS A 114 -6.28 21.86 -10.14
C LYS A 114 -6.71 20.61 -9.38
N ARG A 115 -5.75 19.72 -9.14
CA ARG A 115 -5.91 18.50 -8.33
C ARG A 115 -5.97 18.86 -6.85
N HIS A 116 -7.03 18.43 -6.18
CA HIS A 116 -7.20 18.61 -4.73
C HIS A 116 -7.03 17.31 -3.97
N TYR A 117 -7.53 16.20 -4.53
CA TYR A 117 -7.52 14.90 -3.88
C TYR A 117 -7.20 13.77 -4.85
N ILE A 118 -6.72 12.67 -4.30
CA ILE A 118 -6.67 11.35 -4.94
C ILE A 118 -7.74 10.50 -4.27
N ILE A 119 -8.58 9.85 -5.07
CA ILE A 119 -9.54 8.86 -4.59
C ILE A 119 -9.21 7.48 -5.11
N LYS A 120 -9.41 6.47 -4.25
CA LYS A 120 -9.26 5.05 -4.59
C LYS A 120 -10.52 4.29 -4.18
N PRO A 121 -11.29 3.77 -5.13
CA PRO A 121 -12.44 2.94 -4.81
C PRO A 121 -12.05 1.64 -4.12
N LEU A 122 -12.82 1.27 -3.11
CA LEU A 122 -12.58 0.10 -2.27
C LEU A 122 -12.53 -1.23 -3.04
N ASP A 123 -13.27 -1.31 -4.14
CA ASP A 123 -13.52 -2.53 -4.92
C ASP A 123 -12.75 -2.60 -6.25
N GLU A 124 -11.84 -1.64 -6.50
CA GLU A 124 -10.97 -1.59 -7.69
C GLU A 124 -9.50 -1.93 -7.39
N ASP A 125 -9.19 -2.35 -6.16
CA ASP A 125 -7.86 -2.82 -5.77
C ASP A 125 -7.56 -4.20 -6.40
N ALA A 126 -6.29 -4.56 -6.55
CA ALA A 126 -5.88 -5.80 -7.19
C ALA A 126 -6.51 -7.03 -6.49
N GLY A 127 -7.22 -7.86 -7.25
CA GLY A 127 -7.98 -8.99 -6.73
C GLY A 127 -9.39 -8.65 -6.26
N CYS A 128 -9.83 -7.39 -6.33
CA CYS A 128 -11.24 -7.04 -6.13
C CYS A 128 -12.02 -7.14 -7.44
N ILE A 129 -13.33 -7.36 -7.37
CA ILE A 129 -14.18 -7.67 -8.54
C ILE A 129 -14.19 -6.59 -9.62
N HIS A 130 -13.98 -5.32 -9.28
CA HIS A 130 -13.95 -4.22 -10.25
C HIS A 130 -12.54 -3.84 -10.70
N SER A 131 -11.52 -4.64 -10.35
CA SER A 131 -10.14 -4.40 -10.77
C SER A 131 -9.95 -4.71 -12.27
N ASP A 132 -9.33 -3.77 -13.00
CA ASP A 132 -9.05 -3.90 -14.43
C ASP A 132 -7.91 -4.90 -14.68
N GLY A 133 -8.20 -6.04 -15.31
CA GLY A 133 -7.24 -7.12 -15.59
C GLY A 133 -6.86 -8.02 -14.39
N PHE A 134 -7.40 -7.72 -13.22
CA PHE A 134 -7.10 -8.39 -11.95
C PHE A 134 -8.36 -8.70 -11.12
N ALA A 135 -9.52 -8.74 -11.76
CA ALA A 135 -10.79 -9.01 -11.12
C ALA A 135 -10.85 -10.43 -10.54
N SER A 136 -11.43 -10.58 -9.36
CA SER A 136 -11.65 -11.89 -8.74
C SER A 136 -12.93 -11.92 -7.90
N PRO A 137 -13.71 -13.01 -7.97
CA PRO A 137 -14.88 -13.22 -7.12
C PRO A 137 -14.49 -13.77 -5.73
N PHE A 138 -13.21 -14.05 -5.46
CA PHE A 138 -12.76 -14.61 -4.19
C PHE A 138 -12.64 -13.52 -3.11
N LEU A 139 -12.92 -13.89 -1.86
CA LEU A 139 -12.75 -13.00 -0.69
C LEU A 139 -11.33 -12.98 -0.14
N THR A 140 -10.51 -13.95 -0.53
CA THR A 140 -9.10 -14.03 -0.14
C THR A 140 -8.23 -13.57 -1.29
N SER A 141 -7.31 -12.63 -1.04
CA SER A 141 -6.37 -12.16 -2.05
C SER A 141 -5.31 -13.24 -2.35
N PRO A 142 -5.23 -13.76 -3.58
CA PRO A 142 -4.07 -14.53 -4.03
C PRO A 142 -2.84 -13.64 -4.27
N PHE A 143 -3.00 -12.32 -4.43
CA PHE A 143 -1.88 -11.39 -4.62
C PHE A 143 -1.05 -11.19 -3.36
N ARG A 144 -1.71 -11.04 -2.21
CA ARG A 144 -1.03 -10.83 -0.92
C ARG A 144 -1.69 -11.63 0.19
N ALA A 145 -1.00 -12.68 0.60
CA ALA A 145 -1.44 -13.52 1.70
C ALA A 145 -1.63 -12.72 2.99
N ASN A 146 -2.68 -13.07 3.75
CA ASN A 146 -3.04 -12.44 5.02
C ASN A 146 -3.44 -10.96 4.89
N MET A 147 -3.97 -10.58 3.73
CA MET A 147 -4.58 -9.29 3.54
C MET A 147 -6.05 -9.39 3.10
N PRO A 148 -7.01 -8.93 3.93
CA PRO A 148 -8.42 -8.90 3.55
C PRO A 148 -8.67 -7.99 2.34
N LEU A 149 -9.37 -8.52 1.33
CA LEU A 149 -9.87 -7.76 0.18
C LEU A 149 -11.02 -6.86 0.62
N TYR A 150 -11.32 -5.81 -0.15
CA TYR A 150 -12.42 -4.87 0.13
C TYR A 150 -12.23 -4.05 1.43
N PHE A 151 -10.99 -3.91 1.92
CA PHE A 151 -10.64 -3.07 3.06
C PHE A 151 -9.57 -2.02 2.75
N SER A 152 -9.12 -1.89 1.49
CA SER A 152 -8.03 -0.99 1.11
C SER A 152 -8.33 0.47 1.45
N ALA A 153 -9.54 0.94 1.13
CA ALA A 153 -10.01 2.29 1.47
C ALA A 153 -9.98 2.56 2.99
N MET A 154 -10.48 1.63 3.80
CA MET A 154 -10.46 1.77 5.26
C MET A 154 -9.04 1.71 5.82
N ARG A 155 -8.14 0.91 5.22
CA ARG A 155 -6.74 0.83 5.62
C ARG A 155 -5.96 2.11 5.31
N GLU A 156 -6.25 2.78 4.19
CA GLU A 156 -5.72 4.11 3.89
C GLU A 156 -6.10 5.13 4.97
N VAL A 157 -7.38 5.17 5.35
CA VAL A 157 -7.87 6.08 6.41
C VAL A 157 -7.30 5.70 7.77
N LEU A 158 -7.29 4.42 8.11
CA LEU A 158 -6.75 3.93 9.37
C LEU A 158 -5.25 4.23 9.49
N ALA A 159 -4.47 4.14 8.41
CA ALA A 159 -3.07 4.51 8.42
C ALA A 159 -2.87 5.99 8.79
N TYR A 160 -3.72 6.89 8.28
CA TYR A 160 -3.72 8.30 8.67
C TYR A 160 -4.11 8.51 10.14
N GLU A 161 -5.16 7.84 10.62
CA GLU A 161 -5.60 7.91 12.02
C GLU A 161 -4.53 7.38 13.00
N VAL A 162 -3.90 6.26 12.67
CA VAL A 162 -2.78 5.69 13.44
C VAL A 162 -1.59 6.63 13.41
N ALA A 163 -1.24 7.22 12.26
CA ALA A 163 -0.16 8.18 12.15
C ALA A 163 -0.37 9.38 13.10
N LYS A 164 -1.59 9.93 13.15
CA LYS A 164 -1.95 10.97 14.12
C LYS A 164 -1.80 10.49 15.57
N ALA A 165 -2.35 9.31 15.89
CA ALA A 165 -2.35 8.76 17.24
C ALA A 165 -0.94 8.54 17.80
N ILE A 166 0.03 8.17 16.94
CA ILE A 166 1.43 7.95 17.35
C ILE A 166 2.34 9.18 17.18
N GLY A 167 1.77 10.34 16.84
CA GLY A 167 2.51 11.59 16.74
C GLY A 167 3.38 11.73 15.48
N VAL A 168 3.04 11.02 14.39
CA VAL A 168 3.71 11.08 13.07
C VAL A 168 2.75 11.48 11.95
N GLY A 169 1.61 12.11 12.30
CA GLY A 169 0.54 12.46 11.37
C GLY A 169 0.96 13.38 10.23
N SER A 170 2.09 14.08 10.34
CA SER A 170 2.65 14.89 9.27
C SER A 170 3.13 14.06 8.08
N ILE A 171 3.36 12.75 8.22
CA ILE A 171 3.90 11.92 7.13
C ILE A 171 2.80 11.41 6.19
N VAL A 172 1.57 11.31 6.63
CA VAL A 172 0.46 10.84 5.78
C VAL A 172 -0.40 12.06 5.43
N PRO A 173 -0.62 12.36 4.14
CA PRO A 173 -1.60 13.39 3.77
C PRO A 173 -2.97 13.06 4.36
N LYS A 174 -3.79 14.08 4.68
CA LYS A 174 -5.10 13.82 5.31
C LYS A 174 -5.87 12.84 4.43
N THR A 175 -6.33 11.75 5.03
CA THR A 175 -7.03 10.69 4.32
C THR A 175 -8.32 10.35 5.06
N THR A 176 -9.46 10.45 4.39
CA THR A 176 -10.79 10.14 4.97
C THR A 176 -11.61 9.28 4.02
N LEU A 177 -12.81 8.86 4.43
CA LEU A 177 -13.75 8.14 3.56
C LEU A 177 -14.66 9.12 2.83
N GLY A 178 -15.01 8.79 1.59
CA GLY A 178 -16.01 9.50 0.80
C GLY A 178 -16.80 8.54 -0.08
N ILE A 179 -18.01 8.93 -0.46
CA ILE A 179 -18.82 8.20 -1.45
C ILE A 179 -18.98 9.07 -2.68
N PHE A 180 -18.69 8.50 -3.85
CA PHE A 180 -18.71 9.21 -5.12
C PHE A 180 -19.46 8.40 -6.17
N SER A 181 -20.08 9.10 -7.12
CA SER A 181 -20.68 8.48 -8.30
C SER A 181 -19.95 8.94 -9.56
N SER A 182 -19.54 8.00 -10.42
CA SER A 182 -18.87 8.32 -11.68
C SER A 182 -19.03 7.21 -12.71
N ASP A 183 -19.19 7.59 -13.97
CA ASP A 183 -19.14 6.67 -15.12
C ASP A 183 -17.70 6.24 -15.45
N LEU A 184 -16.69 6.93 -14.90
CA LEU A 184 -15.28 6.57 -15.08
C LEU A 184 -14.83 5.42 -14.18
N PHE A 185 -15.60 5.09 -13.13
CA PHE A 185 -15.25 3.98 -12.27
C PHE A 185 -15.30 2.66 -13.03
N SER A 186 -14.30 1.82 -12.76
CA SER A 186 -14.24 0.49 -13.34
C SER A 186 -15.41 -0.33 -12.85
N ASP A 187 -15.99 -1.10 -13.77
CA ASP A 187 -17.15 -1.92 -13.49
C ASP A 187 -16.95 -3.26 -14.16
N PHE A 188 -17.19 -4.31 -13.40
CA PHE A 188 -17.06 -5.68 -13.85
C PHE A 188 -18.06 -5.97 -14.96
N CYS A 189 -19.26 -5.39 -14.87
CA CYS A 189 -20.32 -5.59 -15.86
C CYS A 189 -19.91 -5.09 -17.25
N ASN A 190 -18.99 -4.12 -17.33
CA ASN A 190 -18.49 -3.62 -18.61
C ASN A 190 -17.55 -4.61 -19.31
N GLN A 191 -17.09 -5.64 -18.60
CA GLN A 191 -16.18 -6.67 -19.11
C GLN A 191 -16.93 -7.92 -19.59
N ILE A 192 -18.19 -8.10 -19.19
CA ILE A 192 -19.01 -9.25 -19.57
C ILE A 192 -19.43 -9.13 -21.05
N ASP A 193 -19.31 -10.24 -21.79
CA ASP A 193 -19.71 -10.29 -23.19
C ASP A 193 -21.18 -9.87 -23.41
N SER A 194 -21.41 -9.14 -24.50
CA SER A 194 -22.74 -8.61 -24.84
C SER A 194 -23.83 -9.68 -25.05
N ASN A 195 -23.45 -10.92 -25.35
CA ASN A 195 -24.39 -12.04 -25.48
C ASN A 195 -24.76 -12.66 -24.13
N GLU A 196 -23.91 -12.50 -23.11
CA GLU A 196 -24.09 -13.09 -21.77
C GLU A 196 -24.64 -12.08 -20.76
N ILE A 197 -24.45 -10.78 -20.99
CA ILE A 197 -24.89 -9.72 -20.08
C ILE A 197 -26.38 -9.82 -19.74
N LYS A 198 -27.23 -10.27 -20.67
CA LYS A 198 -28.66 -10.43 -20.40
C LYS A 198 -28.90 -11.52 -19.34
N THR A 199 -28.26 -12.68 -19.47
CA THR A 199 -28.39 -13.79 -18.53
C THR A 199 -27.77 -13.44 -17.19
N TYR A 200 -26.64 -12.72 -17.19
CA TYR A 200 -26.04 -12.17 -15.98
C TYR A 200 -27.01 -11.23 -15.25
N LEU A 201 -27.61 -10.26 -15.94
CA LEU A 201 -28.53 -9.29 -15.35
C LEU A 201 -29.87 -9.89 -14.88
N GLU A 202 -30.21 -11.11 -15.31
CA GLU A 202 -31.35 -11.87 -14.75
C GLU A 202 -31.04 -12.44 -13.36
N GLN A 203 -29.75 -12.53 -12.98
CA GLN A 203 -29.28 -13.17 -11.74
C GLN A 203 -28.50 -12.24 -10.82
N CYS A 204 -27.89 -11.19 -11.35
CA CYS A 204 -27.04 -10.24 -10.63
C CYS A 204 -27.58 -8.80 -10.73
N ASN A 205 -27.28 -7.98 -9.71
CA ASN A 205 -27.62 -6.57 -9.69
C ASN A 205 -26.87 -5.75 -10.76
N PHE A 206 -27.43 -4.58 -11.10
CA PHE A 206 -26.79 -3.61 -11.98
C PHE A 206 -25.51 -3.04 -11.36
N ALA A 207 -24.62 -2.61 -12.26
CA ALA A 207 -23.54 -1.65 -12.06
C ALA A 207 -23.79 -0.64 -10.91
N ASP A 208 -23.07 -0.79 -9.79
CA ASP A 208 -23.05 0.22 -8.74
C ASP A 208 -22.03 1.31 -9.09
N LYS A 209 -22.51 2.40 -9.67
CA LYS A 209 -21.68 3.57 -9.99
C LYS A 209 -21.34 4.39 -8.75
N GLU A 210 -21.98 4.14 -7.61
CA GLU A 210 -21.70 4.80 -6.33
C GLU A 210 -20.70 3.97 -5.52
N LYS A 211 -19.46 4.47 -5.39
CA LYS A 211 -18.38 3.73 -4.73
C LYS A 211 -17.94 4.38 -3.42
N LEU A 212 -17.63 3.54 -2.43
CA LEU A 212 -16.91 3.96 -1.23
C LEU A 212 -15.42 4.06 -1.57
N CYS A 213 -14.84 5.22 -1.31
CA CYS A 213 -13.45 5.53 -1.64
C CYS A 213 -12.68 5.97 -0.40
N SER A 214 -11.37 5.71 -0.38
CA SER A 214 -10.46 6.58 0.38
C SER A 214 -10.26 7.87 -0.40
N VAL A 215 -10.16 8.99 0.31
CA VAL A 215 -9.93 10.32 -0.24
C VAL A 215 -8.73 10.92 0.46
N GLN A 216 -7.63 11.09 -0.27
CA GLN A 216 -6.35 11.57 0.23
C GLN A 216 -6.03 12.95 -0.35
N GLU A 217 -5.60 13.89 0.48
CA GLU A 217 -5.10 15.19 0.02
C GLU A 217 -3.97 15.04 -1.00
N TYR A 218 -4.09 15.75 -2.12
CA TYR A 218 -3.05 15.79 -3.14
C TYR A 218 -1.86 16.64 -2.66
N VAL A 219 -0.64 16.13 -2.84
CA VAL A 219 0.59 16.84 -2.45
C VAL A 219 1.17 17.55 -3.66
N GLU A 220 0.82 18.82 -3.82
CA GLU A 220 1.23 19.66 -4.95
C GLU A 220 2.76 19.81 -5.04
N GLY A 221 3.31 19.64 -6.25
CA GLY A 221 4.74 19.82 -6.53
C GLY A 221 5.66 18.71 -5.99
N ALA A 222 5.11 17.64 -5.42
CA ALA A 222 5.90 16.51 -4.97
C ALA A 222 6.28 15.57 -6.13
N LYS A 223 7.41 14.89 -5.99
CA LYS A 223 7.88 13.81 -6.88
C LYS A 223 8.02 12.51 -6.10
N SER A 224 8.08 11.37 -6.78
CA SER A 224 8.35 10.10 -6.09
C SER A 224 9.74 10.10 -5.44
N LEU A 225 9.93 9.31 -4.39
CA LEU A 225 11.26 9.13 -3.78
C LEU A 225 12.27 8.55 -4.77
N PHE A 226 11.81 7.71 -5.70
CA PHE A 226 12.67 7.16 -6.76
C PHE A 226 13.25 8.29 -7.63
N GLU A 227 12.40 9.19 -8.12
CA GLU A 227 12.83 10.34 -8.92
C GLU A 227 13.74 11.28 -8.12
N ALA A 228 13.41 11.53 -6.86
CA ALA A 228 14.23 12.37 -6.00
C ALA A 228 15.64 11.82 -5.79
N ILE A 229 15.78 10.53 -5.49
CA ILE A 229 17.08 9.89 -5.33
C ILE A 229 17.85 9.91 -6.65
N HIS A 230 17.18 9.59 -7.76
CA HIS A 230 17.81 9.63 -9.08
C HIS A 230 18.38 11.02 -9.40
N ASP A 231 17.64 12.09 -9.13
CA ASP A 231 18.12 13.47 -9.35
C ASP A 231 19.36 13.80 -8.51
N LEU A 232 19.41 13.34 -7.26
CA LEU A 232 20.57 13.57 -6.37
C LEU A 232 21.79 12.76 -6.81
N GLU A 233 21.60 11.53 -7.27
CA GLU A 233 22.66 10.68 -7.83
C GLU A 233 23.21 11.26 -9.14
N MET A 234 22.34 11.77 -10.02
CA MET A 234 22.73 12.43 -11.26
C MET A 234 23.47 13.75 -11.02
N ALA A 235 23.31 14.36 -9.84
CA ALA A 235 24.10 15.49 -9.38
C ALA A 235 25.44 15.07 -8.74
N GLU A 236 25.80 13.78 -8.81
CA GLU A 236 27.04 13.20 -8.29
C GLU A 236 27.24 13.42 -6.77
N LEU A 237 26.14 13.53 -6.01
CA LEU A 237 26.21 13.62 -4.56
C LEU A 237 26.65 12.29 -3.94
N THR A 238 27.48 12.37 -2.90
CA THR A 238 27.85 11.22 -2.08
C THR A 238 26.69 10.78 -1.18
N ASP A 239 26.73 9.54 -0.67
CA ASP A 239 25.74 9.02 0.29
C ASP A 239 25.53 9.94 1.50
N ASP A 240 26.61 10.53 2.03
CA ASP A 240 26.55 11.46 3.17
C ASP A 240 25.87 12.79 2.79
N GLU A 241 26.05 13.25 1.55
CA GLU A 241 25.39 14.44 1.04
C GLU A 241 23.92 14.17 0.76
N ILE A 242 23.59 13.03 0.14
CA ILE A 242 22.21 12.56 -0.05
C ILE A 242 21.50 12.46 1.29
N ALA A 243 22.15 11.89 2.31
CA ALA A 243 21.57 11.78 3.64
C ALA A 243 21.15 13.13 4.22
N LYS A 244 22.00 14.16 4.02
CA LYS A 244 21.74 15.52 4.50
C LYS A 244 20.66 16.25 3.72
N ARG A 245 20.26 15.76 2.54
CA ARG A 245 19.17 16.34 1.76
C ARG A 245 17.79 15.98 2.30
N PHE A 246 17.65 14.87 3.03
CA PHE A 246 16.37 14.49 3.60
C PHE A 246 16.21 15.00 5.03
N ASP A 247 15.03 15.52 5.34
CA ASP A 247 14.63 15.86 6.69
C ASP A 247 14.60 14.60 7.55
N GLN A 248 15.54 14.51 8.49
CA GLN A 248 15.74 13.30 9.29
C GLN A 248 14.52 12.99 10.18
N THR A 249 13.78 14.00 10.63
CA THR A 249 12.55 13.78 11.41
C THR A 249 11.47 13.14 10.54
N ASP A 250 11.23 13.63 9.32
CA ASP A 250 10.27 13.00 8.42
C ASP A 250 10.69 11.57 8.05
N PHE A 251 11.99 11.34 7.88
CA PHE A 251 12.56 10.02 7.59
C PHE A 251 12.32 9.02 8.73
N GLU A 252 12.57 9.42 9.98
CA GLU A 252 12.32 8.61 11.17
C GLU A 252 10.82 8.34 11.35
N ASP A 253 9.99 9.37 11.21
CA ASP A 253 8.54 9.28 11.38
C ASP A 253 7.90 8.35 10.34
N ALA A 254 8.37 8.39 9.09
CA ALA A 254 7.94 7.45 8.04
C ALA A 254 8.31 6.00 8.40
N ASN A 255 9.52 5.76 8.93
CA ASN A 255 9.92 4.43 9.37
C ASN A 255 9.09 3.93 10.55
N ILE A 256 8.80 4.79 11.54
CA ILE A 256 7.92 4.46 12.66
C ILE A 256 6.55 4.02 12.14
N LEU A 257 5.95 4.78 11.22
CA LEU A 257 4.67 4.42 10.62
C LEU A 257 4.71 3.06 9.92
N ILE A 258 5.72 2.81 9.10
CA ILE A 258 5.88 1.53 8.38
C ILE A 258 5.96 0.34 9.35
N TRP A 259 6.70 0.49 10.46
CA TRP A 259 6.84 -0.58 11.46
C TRP A 259 5.56 -0.82 12.25
N VAL A 260 4.82 0.25 12.61
CA VAL A 260 3.56 0.16 13.36
C VAL A 260 2.45 -0.45 12.51
N THR A 261 2.34 0.01 11.26
CA THR A 261 1.33 -0.47 10.31
C THR A 261 1.72 -1.81 9.68
N TYR A 262 3.00 -2.18 9.73
CA TYR A 262 3.58 -3.34 9.05
C TYR A 262 3.28 -3.31 7.55
N ASP A 263 3.61 -2.19 6.92
CA ASP A 263 3.35 -1.95 5.51
C ASP A 263 4.05 -3.02 4.65
N THR A 264 3.26 -3.75 3.86
CA THR A 264 3.77 -4.81 3.00
C THR A 264 4.28 -4.25 1.66
N ASP A 265 4.02 -2.97 1.37
CA ASP A 265 4.34 -2.35 0.09
C ASP A 265 4.97 -0.95 0.18
N ALA A 266 5.75 -0.68 1.22
CA ALA A 266 6.48 0.59 1.33
C ALA A 266 7.73 0.63 0.41
N HIS A 267 7.51 0.64 -0.90
CA HIS A 267 8.54 0.85 -1.93
C HIS A 267 8.72 2.33 -2.28
N MET A 268 9.80 2.69 -2.98
CA MET A 268 10.13 4.09 -3.29
C MET A 268 9.02 4.86 -4.05
N GLY A 269 8.25 4.20 -4.91
CA GLY A 269 7.09 4.82 -5.57
C GLY A 269 5.96 5.24 -4.63
N ASN A 270 5.90 4.69 -3.42
CA ASN A 270 4.84 4.97 -2.43
C ASN A 270 5.26 6.05 -1.43
N PHE A 271 6.34 6.78 -1.73
CA PHE A 271 6.76 7.96 -0.99
C PHE A 271 6.82 9.15 -1.93
N LEU A 272 6.24 10.26 -1.48
CA LEU A 272 6.37 11.55 -2.13
C LEU A 272 7.42 12.39 -1.40
N VAL A 273 8.21 13.10 -2.18
CA VAL A 273 9.27 14.01 -1.74
C VAL A 273 8.88 15.43 -2.14
N TYR A 274 8.94 16.36 -1.18
CA TYR A 274 8.58 17.76 -1.39
C TYR A 274 9.65 18.70 -0.81
N PRO A 275 9.84 19.90 -1.38
CA PRO A 275 10.71 20.91 -0.77
C PRO A 275 10.17 21.34 0.60
N LYS A 276 10.96 21.14 1.66
CA LYS A 276 10.60 21.49 3.03
C LYS A 276 11.27 22.77 3.51
N GLY A 277 12.44 23.09 2.96
CA GLY A 277 13.18 24.30 3.28
C GLY A 277 14.59 24.27 2.70
N THR A 278 15.49 25.04 3.31
CA THR A 278 16.92 25.04 2.96
C THR A 278 17.79 24.94 4.21
N ASP A 279 18.97 24.33 4.10
CA ASP A 279 19.99 24.34 5.14
C ASP A 279 20.70 25.71 5.24
N GLU A 280 21.68 25.82 6.15
CA GLU A 280 22.44 27.04 6.42
C GLU A 280 23.28 27.53 5.23
N ILE A 281 23.62 26.65 4.29
CA ILE A 281 24.41 26.98 3.10
C ILE A 281 23.54 27.09 1.84
N GLY A 282 22.21 27.06 2.00
CA GLY A 282 21.23 27.27 0.94
C GLY A 282 20.87 26.03 0.14
N ASN A 283 21.28 24.84 0.58
CA ASN A 283 20.86 23.59 -0.05
C ASN A 283 19.42 23.27 0.30
N GLU A 284 18.62 22.84 -0.68
CA GLU A 284 17.27 22.35 -0.45
C GLU A 284 17.26 21.12 0.49
N ILE A 285 16.35 21.17 1.47
CA ILE A 285 15.98 20.08 2.36
C ILE A 285 14.63 19.53 1.92
N LEU A 286 14.59 18.22 1.76
CA LEU A 286 13.49 17.43 1.22
C LEU A 286 12.72 16.77 2.36
N GLY A 287 11.42 17.05 2.45
CA GLY A 287 10.49 16.34 3.32
C GLY A 287 9.95 15.07 2.68
N LEU A 288 9.33 14.21 3.49
CA LEU A 288 8.72 12.95 3.04
C LEU A 288 7.24 12.87 3.38
N LYS A 289 6.47 12.31 2.46
CA LYS A 289 5.10 11.84 2.71
C LYS A 289 4.98 10.38 2.31
N LYS A 290 4.34 9.56 3.14
CA LYS A 290 3.94 8.21 2.80
C LYS A 290 2.54 8.23 2.20
N ILE A 291 2.40 7.71 0.99
CA ILE A 291 1.14 7.52 0.28
C ILE A 291 0.91 6.04 0.04
N ASP A 292 -0.26 5.67 -0.48
CA ASP A 292 -0.59 4.29 -0.84
C ASP A 292 -0.42 3.31 0.33
N ASN A 293 -1.25 3.50 1.36
CA ASN A 293 -1.27 2.70 2.59
C ASN A 293 -2.34 1.60 2.56
N GLY A 294 -2.94 1.37 1.38
CA GLY A 294 -3.96 0.35 1.16
C GLY A 294 -3.48 -1.07 1.39
N LEU A 295 -2.19 -1.33 1.68
CA LEU A 295 -1.59 -2.65 1.94
C LEU A 295 -0.92 -2.76 3.33
N THR A 296 -1.46 -2.01 4.29
CA THR A 296 -1.06 -2.03 5.71
C THR A 296 -1.94 -2.96 6.57
N PHE A 297 -1.51 -3.22 7.81
CA PHE A 297 -2.21 -3.99 8.84
C PHE A 297 -2.54 -5.46 8.47
N PRO A 298 -1.55 -6.28 8.06
CA PRO A 298 -1.80 -7.68 7.75
C PRO A 298 -2.17 -8.49 8.99
N ASP A 299 -2.93 -9.57 8.79
CA ASP A 299 -3.32 -10.50 9.86
C ASP A 299 -2.10 -11.20 10.47
N LYS A 300 -1.02 -11.30 9.69
CA LYS A 300 0.25 -11.90 10.12
C LYS A 300 1.42 -11.03 9.71
N ASN A 301 2.38 -10.91 10.62
CA ASN A 301 3.66 -10.28 10.33
C ASN A 301 4.53 -11.26 9.51
N GLN A 302 4.42 -11.27 8.18
CA GLN A 302 5.20 -12.19 7.34
C GLN A 302 6.06 -11.47 6.29
N GLN A 303 5.56 -10.35 5.77
CA GLN A 303 6.17 -9.63 4.66
C GLN A 303 6.18 -8.13 4.95
N LEU A 304 7.19 -7.66 5.67
CA LEU A 304 7.46 -6.23 5.79
C LEU A 304 8.28 -5.77 4.58
N ARG A 305 7.85 -4.70 3.93
CA ARG A 305 8.65 -3.99 2.92
C ARG A 305 8.96 -2.60 3.45
N ASN A 306 10.20 -2.16 3.28
CA ASN A 306 10.61 -0.81 3.67
C ASN A 306 11.84 -0.38 2.88
N ASN A 307 11.63 0.28 1.74
CA ASN A 307 12.72 0.73 0.91
C ASN A 307 13.51 1.90 1.51
N LEU A 308 12.98 2.61 2.53
CA LEU A 308 13.75 3.63 3.24
C LEU A 308 14.97 3.03 3.93
N SER A 309 14.90 1.75 4.35
CA SER A 309 16.01 1.06 5.00
C SER A 309 17.26 0.86 4.14
N TYR A 310 17.16 1.09 2.83
CA TYR A 310 18.29 1.05 1.89
C TYR A 310 18.99 2.41 1.75
N LEU A 311 18.37 3.51 2.20
CA LEU A 311 18.95 4.84 2.07
C LEU A 311 20.02 5.10 3.15
N PRO A 312 21.01 5.97 2.89
CA PRO A 312 22.08 6.27 3.83
C PRO A 312 21.60 6.74 5.21
N ASN A 313 20.49 7.50 5.27
CA ASN A 313 19.84 7.93 6.52
C ASN A 313 19.50 6.76 7.46
N ALA A 314 19.25 5.56 6.93
CA ALA A 314 18.92 4.39 7.73
C ALA A 314 20.10 3.86 8.56
N GLY A 315 21.33 4.27 8.23
CA GLY A 315 22.54 3.96 9.00
C GLY A 315 22.72 4.84 10.25
N GLN A 316 21.96 5.93 10.38
CA GLN A 316 22.06 6.82 11.52
C GLN A 316 21.37 6.23 12.76
N PRO A 317 21.89 6.49 13.97
CA PRO A 317 21.20 6.15 15.21
C PRO A 317 19.84 6.84 15.29
N LEU A 318 18.84 6.12 15.78
CA LEU A 318 17.50 6.66 15.99
C LEU A 318 17.55 7.81 17.01
N SER A 319 16.96 8.95 16.65
CA SER A 319 16.92 10.12 17.52
C SER A 319 16.16 9.86 18.84
N GLN A 320 16.45 10.68 19.85
CA GLN A 320 15.74 10.61 21.12
C GLN A 320 14.24 10.89 20.96
N SER A 321 13.88 11.84 20.09
CA SER A 321 12.47 12.16 19.81
C SER A 321 11.73 10.96 19.18
N ALA A 322 12.35 10.28 18.22
CA ALA A 322 11.78 9.09 17.62
C ALA A 322 11.62 7.93 18.62
N LYS A 323 12.59 7.73 19.52
CA LYS A 323 12.48 6.75 20.62
C LYS A 323 11.31 7.07 21.56
N GLU A 324 11.12 8.34 21.90
CA GLU A 324 10.02 8.80 22.74
C GLU A 324 8.66 8.56 22.09
N LYS A 325 8.53 8.85 20.78
CA LYS A 325 7.32 8.51 20.01
C LYS A 325 7.01 7.02 20.06
N ILE A 326 8.02 6.16 19.84
CA ILE A 326 7.85 4.70 19.90
C ILE A 326 7.41 4.23 21.30
N GLU A 327 8.06 4.71 22.36
CA GLU A 327 7.72 4.30 23.73
C GLU A 327 6.29 4.75 24.10
N ALA A 328 5.87 5.92 23.61
CA ALA A 328 4.55 6.51 23.83
C ALA A 328 3.39 5.82 23.08
N ILE A 329 3.66 4.91 22.14
CA ILE A 329 2.60 4.22 21.37
C ILE A 329 1.67 3.47 22.33
N ASP A 330 0.40 3.86 22.36
CA ASP A 330 -0.64 3.14 23.11
C ASP A 330 -1.19 1.98 22.27
N ILE A 331 -0.71 0.78 22.57
CA ILE A 331 -1.00 -0.43 21.83
C ILE A 331 -2.47 -0.85 21.90
N ASP A 332 -3.15 -0.54 23.00
CA ASP A 332 -4.54 -0.93 23.21
C ASP A 332 -5.47 0.05 22.50
N THR A 333 -5.17 1.36 22.56
CA THR A 333 -5.88 2.36 21.73
C THR A 333 -5.77 2.03 20.24
N LEU A 334 -4.59 1.65 19.74
CA LEU A 334 -4.45 1.24 18.33
C LEU A 334 -5.20 -0.05 18.01
N ALA A 335 -5.24 -1.02 18.93
CA ALA A 335 -6.01 -2.25 18.74
C ALA A 335 -7.52 -1.95 18.61
N GLU A 336 -8.07 -1.09 19.48
CA GLU A 336 -9.47 -0.66 19.40
C GLU A 336 -9.78 0.03 18.07
N GLN A 337 -8.87 0.85 17.53
CA GLN A 337 -9.04 1.46 16.20
C GLN A 337 -9.13 0.42 15.08
N LEU A 338 -8.32 -0.65 15.13
CA LEU A 338 -8.38 -1.74 14.16
C LEU A 338 -9.73 -2.48 14.24
N GLU A 339 -10.20 -2.78 15.46
CA GLU A 339 -11.47 -3.46 15.70
C GLU A 339 -12.66 -2.63 15.18
N GLN A 340 -12.66 -1.31 15.40
CA GLN A 340 -13.68 -0.38 14.90
C GLN A 340 -13.72 -0.29 13.36
N MET A 341 -12.59 -0.60 12.69
CA MET A 341 -12.48 -0.68 11.23
C MET A 341 -12.71 -2.11 10.70
N GLY A 342 -13.08 -3.08 11.55
CA GLY A 342 -13.34 -4.46 11.16
C GLY A 342 -12.09 -5.33 11.03
N LEU A 343 -10.89 -4.82 11.33
CA LEU A 343 -9.59 -5.50 11.16
C LEU A 343 -9.17 -6.29 12.42
N ASN A 344 -10.12 -6.97 13.05
CA ASN A 344 -9.93 -7.72 14.30
C ASN A 344 -8.80 -8.77 14.20
N SER A 345 -8.68 -9.43 13.04
CA SER A 345 -7.67 -10.45 12.78
C SER A 345 -6.23 -9.92 12.81
N ALA A 346 -6.02 -8.62 12.57
CA ALA A 346 -4.70 -7.98 12.57
C ALA A 346 -4.24 -7.52 13.98
N VAL A 347 -5.11 -7.53 14.99
CA VAL A 347 -4.80 -7.06 16.35
C VAL A 347 -3.65 -7.84 17.00
N SER A 348 -3.64 -9.17 16.86
CA SER A 348 -2.57 -10.00 17.44
C SER A 348 -1.20 -9.69 16.81
N ALA A 349 -1.17 -9.51 15.48
CA ALA A 349 0.03 -9.13 14.76
C ALA A 349 0.53 -7.74 15.15
N LEU A 350 -0.39 -6.76 15.29
CA LEU A 350 -0.13 -5.42 15.79
C LEU A 350 0.53 -5.45 17.19
N LYS A 351 -0.08 -6.20 18.13
CA LYS A 351 0.42 -6.27 19.50
C LYS A 351 1.85 -6.84 19.57
N THR A 352 2.10 -7.87 18.77
CA THR A 352 3.42 -8.50 18.67
C THR A 352 4.49 -7.53 18.16
N ARG A 353 4.21 -6.83 17.04
CA ARG A 353 5.21 -5.97 16.41
C ARG A 353 5.49 -4.69 17.19
N ILE A 354 4.48 -4.08 17.82
CA ILE A 354 4.69 -2.90 18.67
C ILE A 354 5.51 -3.27 19.91
N SER A 355 5.24 -4.43 20.53
CA SER A 355 6.03 -4.90 21.67
C SER A 355 7.50 -5.10 21.31
N LEU A 356 7.78 -5.68 20.14
CA LEU A 356 9.15 -5.79 19.65
C LEU A 356 9.75 -4.40 19.38
N LEU A 357 9.04 -3.52 18.68
CA LEU A 357 9.51 -2.18 18.33
C LEU A 357 9.93 -1.37 19.57
N LYS A 358 9.11 -1.39 20.63
CA LYS A 358 9.44 -0.75 21.91
C LYS A 358 10.68 -1.34 22.56
N SER A 359 10.89 -2.65 22.48
CA SER A 359 12.10 -3.28 23.04
C SER A 359 13.36 -2.92 22.24
N LEU A 360 13.27 -2.82 20.92
CA LEU A 360 14.36 -2.39 20.05
C LEU A 360 14.75 -0.93 20.29
N ALA A 361 13.77 -0.03 20.46
CA ALA A 361 14.03 1.40 20.69
C ALA A 361 14.83 1.70 21.97
N LYS A 362 14.84 0.77 22.93
CA LYS A 362 15.60 0.87 24.19
C LYS A 362 17.11 0.60 24.01
N ILE A 363 17.51 0.06 22.87
CA ILE A 363 18.92 -0.23 22.59
C ILE A 363 19.66 1.09 22.27
N GLU A 364 20.76 1.32 22.98
CA GLU A 364 21.62 2.49 22.75
C GLU A 364 22.25 2.42 21.35
N GLY A 365 22.23 3.54 20.61
CA GLY A 365 22.79 3.61 19.26
C GLY A 365 22.06 2.79 18.18
N ILE A 366 20.88 2.19 18.48
CA ILE A 366 20.11 1.42 17.50
C ILE A 366 19.79 2.26 16.26
N THR A 367 20.02 1.70 15.07
CA THR A 367 19.75 2.37 13.80
C THR A 367 18.45 1.89 13.16
N ILE A 368 17.91 2.69 12.24
CA ILE A 368 16.71 2.32 11.46
C ILE A 368 16.94 1.00 10.70
N LYS A 369 18.13 0.81 10.12
CA LYS A 369 18.49 -0.42 9.41
C LYS A 369 18.45 -1.65 10.32
N GLN A 370 18.90 -1.53 11.57
CA GLN A 370 18.86 -2.62 12.55
C GLN A 370 17.41 -2.93 12.98
N ILE A 371 16.60 -1.91 13.25
CA ILE A 371 15.18 -2.08 13.58
C ILE A 371 14.46 -2.75 12.41
N ASN A 372 14.62 -2.25 11.19
CA ASN A 372 13.97 -2.81 10.01
C ASN A 372 14.33 -4.28 9.79
N LYS A 373 15.61 -4.64 9.96
CA LYS A 373 16.05 -6.04 9.91
C LYS A 373 15.33 -6.90 10.93
N ALA A 374 15.23 -6.47 12.19
CA ALA A 374 14.51 -7.22 13.22
C ALA A 374 13.01 -7.32 12.94
N MET A 375 12.37 -6.22 12.51
CA MET A 375 10.94 -6.16 12.18
C MET A 375 10.58 -7.06 10.99
N SER A 376 11.45 -7.17 9.98
CA SER A 376 11.26 -8.05 8.82
C SER A 376 11.39 -9.56 9.14
N MET A 377 11.88 -9.89 10.34
CA MET A 377 12.00 -11.25 10.85
C MET A 377 10.85 -11.64 11.78
N VAL A 378 10.00 -10.69 12.18
CA VAL A 378 8.81 -10.99 12.98
C VAL A 378 7.94 -12.01 12.25
N GLY A 379 7.44 -13.01 12.97
CA GLY A 379 6.51 -14.02 12.44
C GLY A 379 7.10 -15.04 11.47
N LYS A 380 8.38 -14.92 11.08
CA LYS A 380 9.12 -15.98 10.38
C LYS A 380 9.56 -17.02 11.42
N LYS A 381 9.21 -18.29 11.19
CA LYS A 381 9.69 -19.40 12.04
C LYS A 381 11.23 -19.43 11.95
N SER A 382 11.88 -19.29 13.10
CA SER A 382 13.34 -19.40 13.26
C SER A 382 13.83 -20.82 13.07
#